data_AF-A0A7W1D182-F1
#
_entry.id   AF-A0A7W1D182-F1
#
_cell.length_a   1.000
_cell.length_b   1.000
_cell.length_c   1.000
_cell.angle_alpha   90.00
_cell.angle_beta   90.00
_cell.angle_gamma   90.00
#
_symmetry.space_group_name_H-M   'P 1'
#
loop_
_entity.id
_entity.type
_entity.pdbx_description
1 polymer ?
#
loop_
_entity_poly.entity_id
_entity_poly.type
_entity_poly.pdbx_seq_one_letter_code
_entity_poly.pdbx_strand_id
1 'polypeptide(L)'
;LHRAVARRVPNRYYTRPRVETDVEILEEVEARDLANGAMLHWGRVRTTDSVTYFKKVRVADDKEVGVYPLDLPDVMLETQALWITLPPLPREARPSFESFGGALHAAEHGIIGLLPLFAMCDRADIGGLSTPVHRQSRLPTIFVYDGYPGGVGISRRGYDAFESLARDTLGVITRCPCEKGCPACIQSPKCGNWNEPLSKEGAVSLLRYLLGQTSRYPTL
;
A
#
# COMPACT_ATOMS: atom_id res chain seq x y z
N LEU A 1 24.38 -14.71 12.53
CA LEU A 1 24.34 -15.92 11.69
C LEU A 1 23.00 -15.96 10.96
N HIS A 2 22.96 -15.63 9.67
CA HIS A 2 21.74 -15.74 8.86
C HIS A 2 21.55 -17.19 8.37
N ARG A 3 21.17 -18.09 9.29
CA ARG A 3 21.03 -19.53 9.00
C ARG A 3 19.63 -20.00 9.37
N ALA A 4 18.91 -20.56 8.40
CA ALA A 4 17.69 -21.33 8.63
C ALA A 4 18.00 -22.82 8.47
N VAL A 5 17.68 -23.63 9.49
CA VAL A 5 17.84 -25.10 9.43
C VAL A 5 16.48 -25.72 9.13
N ALA A 6 16.40 -26.47 8.05
CA ALA A 6 15.18 -27.13 7.61
C ALA A 6 15.39 -28.64 7.42
N ARG A 7 14.29 -29.39 7.49
CA ARG A 7 14.24 -30.82 7.15
C ARG A 7 13.00 -31.12 6.33
N ARG A 8 13.07 -32.12 5.45
CA ARG A 8 11.92 -32.56 4.67
C ARG A 8 10.86 -33.16 5.60
N VAL A 9 9.61 -32.74 5.42
CA VAL A 9 8.44 -33.24 6.15
C VAL A 9 7.31 -33.49 5.14
N PRO A 10 6.64 -34.66 5.16
CA PRO A 10 5.55 -34.98 4.24
C PRO A 10 4.25 -34.31 4.72
N ASN A 11 4.16 -32.98 4.60
CA ASN A 11 3.00 -32.19 5.01
C ASN A 11 2.09 -31.91 3.81
N ARG A 12 0.77 -31.84 4.05
CA ARG A 12 -0.24 -31.43 3.05
C ARG A 12 -0.73 -29.99 3.28
N TYR A 13 0.13 -29.16 3.86
CA TYR A 13 -0.12 -27.74 4.11
C TYR A 13 1.11 -26.91 3.78
N TYR A 14 0.92 -25.62 3.49
CA TYR A 14 1.96 -24.60 3.43
C TYR A 14 1.72 -23.53 4.51
N THR A 15 2.70 -22.66 4.74
CA THR A 15 2.62 -21.59 5.74
C THR A 15 2.58 -20.23 5.08
N ARG A 16 1.75 -19.32 5.59
CA ARG A 16 1.67 -17.93 5.13
C ARG A 16 1.84 -16.98 6.32
N PRO A 17 2.88 -16.12 6.36
CA PRO A 17 3.05 -15.17 7.44
C PRO A 17 2.01 -14.03 7.37
N ARG A 18 1.74 -13.42 8.51
CA ARG A 18 1.12 -12.11 8.63
C ARG A 18 2.23 -11.10 8.93
N VAL A 19 2.32 -10.06 8.11
CA VAL A 19 3.23 -8.95 8.32
C VAL A 19 2.39 -7.71 8.59
N GLU A 20 2.70 -7.02 9.68
CA GLU A 20 2.16 -5.71 9.99
C GLU A 20 3.26 -4.68 9.73
N THR A 21 2.95 -3.68 8.93
CA THR A 21 3.88 -2.62 8.57
C THR A 21 3.40 -1.31 9.19
N ASP A 22 4.31 -0.64 9.87
CA ASP A 22 4.14 0.71 10.38
C ASP A 22 5.12 1.65 9.66
N VAL A 23 4.71 2.90 9.45
CA VAL A 23 5.54 3.93 8.82
C VAL A 23 5.62 5.14 9.77
N GLU A 24 6.85 5.54 10.09
CA GLU A 24 7.18 6.75 10.83
C GLU A 24 7.67 7.83 9.85
N ILE A 25 7.07 9.01 9.85
CA ILE A 25 7.62 10.18 9.16
C ILE A 25 8.76 10.72 10.01
N LEU A 26 9.98 10.66 9.47
CA LEU A 26 11.18 11.20 10.14
C LEU A 26 11.38 12.67 9.78
N GLU A 27 11.15 13.01 8.51
CA GLU A 27 11.38 14.36 7.98
C GLU A 27 10.49 14.59 6.75
N GLU A 28 9.78 15.72 6.72
CA GLU A 28 9.12 16.23 5.52
C GLU A 28 10.04 17.24 4.84
N VAL A 29 10.43 16.96 3.60
CA VAL A 29 11.39 17.78 2.84
C VAL A 29 10.67 18.69 1.85
N GLU A 30 9.68 18.15 1.13
CA GLU A 30 8.86 18.90 0.17
C GLU A 30 7.38 18.54 0.34
N ALA A 31 6.52 19.54 0.19
CA ALA A 31 5.07 19.38 0.20
C ALA A 31 4.43 20.30 -0.84
N ARG A 32 3.38 19.82 -1.51
CA ARG A 32 2.59 20.61 -2.46
C ARG A 32 1.13 20.20 -2.44
N ASP A 33 0.27 21.15 -2.77
CA ASP A 33 -1.17 20.92 -2.87
C ASP A 33 -1.50 20.00 -4.05
N LEU A 34 -2.45 19.11 -3.83
CA LEU A 34 -3.21 18.40 -4.86
C LEU A 34 -4.63 18.97 -4.94
N ALA A 35 -5.44 18.44 -5.86
CA ALA A 35 -6.83 18.83 -5.96
C ALA A 35 -7.61 18.52 -4.67
N ASN A 36 -8.69 19.27 -4.46
CA ASN A 36 -9.65 19.08 -3.37
C ASN A 36 -9.07 19.16 -1.96
N GLY A 37 -7.94 19.85 -1.77
CA GLY A 37 -7.30 20.00 -0.46
C GLY A 37 -6.56 18.75 0.02
N ALA A 38 -6.32 17.78 -0.85
CA ALA A 38 -5.31 16.75 -0.60
C ALA A 38 -3.92 17.36 -0.73
N MET A 39 -2.93 16.74 -0.09
CA MET A 39 -1.53 17.16 -0.19
C MET A 39 -0.66 16.00 -0.60
N LEU A 40 0.37 16.30 -1.38
CA LEU A 40 1.45 15.39 -1.75
C LEU A 40 2.73 15.85 -1.07
N HIS A 41 3.38 14.91 -0.41
CA HIS A 41 4.58 15.14 0.39
C HIS A 41 5.70 14.22 -0.07
N TRP A 42 6.93 14.62 0.20
CA TRP A 42 8.12 13.81 0.01
C TRP A 42 9.15 14.07 1.10
N GLY A 43 9.85 13.02 1.53
CA GLY A 43 10.83 13.11 2.59
C GLY A 43 11.30 11.77 3.09
N ARG A 44 11.81 11.72 4.32
CA ARG A 44 12.39 10.52 4.94
C ARG A 44 11.40 9.85 5.88
N VAL A 45 11.37 8.53 5.82
CA VAL A 45 10.53 7.69 6.67
C VAL A 45 11.34 6.53 7.25
N ARG A 46 10.82 5.95 8.33
CA ARG A 46 11.22 4.63 8.83
C ARG A 46 10.05 3.69 8.71
N THR A 47 10.25 2.53 8.07
CA THR A 47 9.25 1.46 8.06
C THR A 47 9.66 0.40 9.07
N THR A 48 8.67 -0.19 9.74
CA THR A 48 8.85 -1.26 10.71
C THR A 48 7.92 -2.40 10.34
N ASP A 49 8.49 -3.53 9.96
CA ASP A 49 7.75 -4.77 9.66
C ASP A 49 7.82 -5.73 10.84
N SER A 50 6.66 -6.06 11.39
CA SER A 50 6.48 -7.00 12.51
C SER A 50 5.78 -8.27 12.00
N VAL A 51 6.42 -9.42 12.17
CA VAL A 51 5.83 -10.72 11.79
C VAL A 51 5.22 -11.39 13.02
N THR A 52 3.91 -11.23 13.20
CA THR A 52 3.22 -11.58 14.46
C THR A 52 2.74 -13.04 14.51
N TYR A 53 2.41 -13.64 13.37
CA TYR A 53 1.98 -15.04 13.29
C TYR A 53 2.11 -15.60 11.86
N PHE A 54 1.95 -16.91 11.72
CA PHE A 54 1.70 -17.54 10.42
C PHE A 54 0.46 -18.43 10.46
N LYS A 55 -0.20 -18.54 9.30
CA LYS A 55 -1.30 -19.48 9.08
C LYS A 55 -0.76 -20.75 8.43
N LYS A 56 -1.27 -21.91 8.84
CA LYS A 56 -1.16 -23.14 8.05
C LYS A 56 -2.36 -23.22 7.11
N VAL A 57 -2.09 -23.40 5.83
CA VAL A 57 -3.10 -23.47 4.78
C VAL A 57 -3.00 -24.83 4.10
N ARG A 58 -4.10 -25.57 4.05
CA ARG A 58 -4.14 -26.90 3.45
C ARG A 58 -4.01 -26.79 1.93
N VAL A 59 -3.11 -27.58 1.35
CA VAL A 59 -2.82 -27.54 -0.10
C VAL A 59 -4.02 -27.97 -0.95
N ALA A 60 -4.90 -28.83 -0.42
CA ALA A 60 -5.99 -29.42 -1.20
C ALA A 60 -7.12 -28.44 -1.55
N ASP A 61 -7.38 -27.46 -0.68
CA ASP A 61 -8.58 -26.61 -0.77
C ASP A 61 -8.36 -25.20 -0.20
N ASP A 62 -7.11 -24.81 0.03
CA ASP A 62 -6.69 -23.53 0.61
C ASP A 62 -7.38 -23.14 1.93
N LYS A 63 -7.92 -24.12 2.65
CA LYS A 63 -8.54 -23.86 3.96
C LYS A 63 -7.49 -23.63 5.02
N GLU A 64 -7.75 -22.63 5.85
CA GLU A 64 -6.99 -22.37 7.06
C GLU A 64 -7.12 -23.56 8.03
N VAL A 65 -5.98 -24.11 8.43
CA VAL A 65 -5.87 -25.25 9.36
C VAL A 65 -5.59 -24.76 10.78
N GLY A 66 -4.94 -23.59 10.90
CA GLY A 66 -4.67 -22.96 12.19
C GLY A 66 -3.73 -21.77 12.09
N VAL A 67 -3.77 -20.95 13.14
CA VAL A 67 -2.91 -19.78 13.36
C VAL A 67 -1.89 -20.10 14.43
N TYR A 68 -0.63 -19.75 14.19
CA TYR A 68 0.47 -20.00 15.10
C TYR A 68 1.24 -18.70 15.34
N PRO A 69 1.33 -18.22 16.60
CA PRO A 69 2.04 -16.99 16.91
C PRO A 69 3.53 -17.12 16.61
N LEU A 70 4.15 -15.99 16.27
CA LEU A 70 5.58 -15.84 16.09
C LEU A 70 6.07 -14.72 17.00
N ASP A 71 7.26 -14.93 17.54
CA ASP A 71 8.01 -13.91 18.29
C ASP A 71 9.31 -13.67 17.52
N LEU A 72 9.22 -12.78 16.53
CA LEU A 72 10.34 -12.41 15.66
C LEU A 72 10.67 -10.92 15.90
N PRO A 73 11.95 -10.55 15.85
CA PRO A 73 12.32 -9.15 15.97
C PRO A 73 11.80 -8.36 14.78
N ASP A 74 11.46 -7.10 15.03
CA ASP A 74 11.06 -6.17 13.99
C ASP A 74 12.19 -5.92 12.99
N VAL A 75 11.81 -5.76 11.73
CA VAL A 75 12.72 -5.34 10.66
C VAL A 75 12.45 -3.88 10.35
N MET A 76 13.45 -3.03 10.59
CA MET A 76 13.36 -1.59 10.34
C MET A 76 14.13 -1.19 9.08
N LEU A 77 13.56 -0.26 8.33
CA LEU A 77 14.17 0.33 7.14
C LEU A 77 13.99 1.85 7.16
N GLU A 78 15.09 2.61 7.27
CA GLU A 78 15.06 4.04 7.00
C GLU A 78 15.27 4.30 5.51
N THR A 79 14.37 5.07 4.90
CA THR A 79 14.31 5.27 3.46
C THR A 79 13.63 6.59 3.10
N GLN A 80 13.45 6.84 1.80
CA GLN A 80 12.67 7.96 1.26
C GLN A 80 11.28 7.50 0.84
N ALA A 81 10.31 8.39 0.97
CA ALA A 81 8.93 8.15 0.57
C ALA A 81 8.28 9.39 -0.04
N LEU A 82 7.31 9.14 -0.91
CA LEU A 82 6.22 10.07 -1.15
C LEU A 82 5.02 9.62 -0.32
N TRP A 83 4.22 10.57 0.15
CA TRP A 83 2.93 10.24 0.75
C TRP A 83 1.86 11.26 0.40
N ILE A 84 0.63 10.78 0.39
CA ILE A 84 -0.56 11.54 0.04
C ILE A 84 -1.44 11.61 1.28
N THR A 85 -1.79 12.80 1.73
CA THR A 85 -2.77 12.99 2.80
C THR A 85 -4.07 13.53 2.21
N LEU A 86 -5.18 12.86 2.48
CA LEU A 86 -6.51 13.41 2.20
C LEU A 86 -6.91 14.41 3.29
N PRO A 87 -7.73 15.43 2.98
CA PRO A 87 -8.27 16.29 4.02
C PRO A 87 -9.14 15.48 5.00
N PRO A 88 -9.44 16.01 6.19
CA PRO A 88 -10.27 15.32 7.17
C PRO A 88 -11.58 14.81 6.55
N LEU A 89 -12.03 13.65 7.02
CA LEU A 89 -13.32 13.10 6.63
C LEU A 89 -14.43 14.15 6.89
N PRO A 90 -15.36 14.37 5.95
CA PRO A 90 -16.53 15.22 6.19
C PRO A 90 -17.29 14.76 7.44
N ARG A 91 -17.87 15.69 8.19
CA ARG A 91 -18.50 15.39 9.49
C ARG A 91 -19.64 14.38 9.38
N GLU A 92 -20.34 14.38 8.25
CA GLU A 92 -21.45 13.46 7.96
C GLU A 92 -20.98 12.11 7.41
N ALA A 93 -19.72 12.01 6.96
CA ALA A 93 -19.19 10.79 6.40
C ALA A 93 -19.00 9.71 7.48
N ARG A 94 -19.51 8.51 7.19
CA ARG A 94 -19.32 7.30 8.00
C ARG A 94 -18.86 6.16 7.10
N PRO A 95 -17.68 6.29 6.45
CA PRO A 95 -17.18 5.22 5.60
C PRO A 95 -16.98 3.95 6.43
N SER A 96 -17.28 2.79 5.86
CA SER A 96 -16.83 1.56 6.47
C SER A 96 -15.31 1.48 6.34
N PHE A 97 -14.65 0.96 7.38
CA PHE A 97 -13.20 0.76 7.33
C PHE A 97 -12.81 -0.14 6.15
N GLU A 98 -13.66 -1.13 5.85
CA GLU A 98 -13.47 -2.06 4.74
C GLU A 98 -13.54 -1.36 3.37
N SER A 99 -14.54 -0.49 3.14
CA SER A 99 -14.72 0.19 1.86
C SER A 99 -13.64 1.26 1.63
N PHE A 100 -13.43 2.12 2.63
CA PHE A 100 -12.50 3.24 2.52
C PHE A 100 -11.05 2.80 2.65
N GLY A 101 -10.74 1.91 3.60
CA GLY A 101 -9.43 1.27 3.67
C GLY A 101 -9.11 0.50 2.40
N GLY A 102 -10.09 -0.25 1.86
CA GLY A 102 -9.95 -0.96 0.59
C GLY A 102 -9.74 -0.03 -0.61
N ALA A 103 -10.31 1.18 -0.61
CA ALA A 103 -10.11 2.20 -1.63
C ALA A 103 -8.68 2.76 -1.61
N LEU A 104 -8.19 3.15 -0.42
CA LEU A 104 -6.82 3.63 -0.21
C LEU A 104 -5.80 2.57 -0.62
N HIS A 105 -6.01 1.33 -0.18
CA HIS A 105 -5.13 0.18 -0.43
C HIS A 105 -5.09 -0.24 -1.91
N ALA A 106 -6.24 -0.24 -2.59
CA ALA A 106 -6.28 -0.52 -4.02
C ALA A 106 -5.61 0.59 -4.85
N ALA A 107 -5.73 1.85 -4.45
CA ALA A 107 -5.02 2.95 -5.12
C ALA A 107 -3.51 2.88 -4.89
N GLU A 108 -3.07 2.60 -3.66
CA GLU A 108 -1.66 2.34 -3.32
C GLU A 108 -1.08 1.23 -4.22
N HIS A 109 -1.74 0.08 -4.32
CA HIS A 109 -1.30 -1.01 -5.18
C HIS A 109 -1.20 -0.63 -6.66
N GLY A 110 -2.15 0.17 -7.15
CA GLY A 110 -2.12 0.69 -8.51
C GLY A 110 -0.91 1.61 -8.74
N ILE A 111 -0.67 2.54 -7.82
CA ILE A 111 0.46 3.49 -7.89
C ILE A 111 1.79 2.73 -7.86
N ILE A 112 1.97 1.81 -6.91
CA ILE A 112 3.16 0.94 -6.82
C ILE A 112 3.34 0.11 -8.10
N GLY A 113 2.24 -0.36 -8.70
CA GLY A 113 2.28 -1.15 -9.92
C GLY A 113 2.73 -0.39 -11.15
N LEU A 114 2.44 0.91 -11.22
CA LEU A 114 2.74 1.77 -12.37
C LEU A 114 4.04 2.57 -12.20
N LEU A 115 4.46 2.85 -10.97
CA LEU A 115 5.68 3.61 -10.67
C LEU A 115 6.95 3.08 -11.36
N PRO A 116 7.16 1.74 -11.54
CA PRO A 116 8.26 1.20 -12.35
C PRO A 116 8.41 1.82 -13.74
N LEU A 117 7.31 2.18 -14.40
CA LEU A 117 7.34 2.80 -15.73
C LEU A 117 7.84 4.26 -15.72
N PHE A 118 7.79 4.92 -14.55
CA PHE A 118 8.24 6.30 -14.38
C PHE A 118 9.66 6.39 -13.83
N ALA A 119 10.04 5.42 -13.00
CA ALA A 119 11.30 5.40 -12.26
C ALA A 119 12.32 4.37 -12.77
N MET A 120 11.97 3.55 -13.78
CA MET A 120 12.87 2.54 -14.37
C MET A 120 13.45 1.57 -13.32
N CYS A 121 12.61 1.14 -12.38
CA CYS A 121 12.95 0.19 -11.32
C CYS A 121 12.10 -1.09 -11.44
N ASP A 122 12.39 -2.11 -10.63
CA ASP A 122 11.48 -3.24 -10.47
C ASP A 122 10.38 -2.89 -9.46
N ARG A 123 9.20 -3.49 -9.62
CA ARG A 123 8.13 -3.36 -8.61
C ARG A 123 8.59 -3.82 -7.23
N ALA A 124 9.52 -4.77 -7.17
CA ALA A 124 10.10 -5.29 -5.95
C ALA A 124 10.91 -4.25 -5.17
N ASP A 125 11.33 -3.16 -5.81
CA ASP A 125 12.12 -2.08 -5.19
C ASP A 125 11.23 -1.04 -4.49
N ILE A 126 9.92 -1.27 -4.43
CA ILE A 126 8.93 -0.34 -3.90
C ILE A 126 8.11 -1.03 -2.82
N GLY A 127 7.97 -0.37 -1.67
CA GLY A 127 6.99 -0.71 -0.65
C GLY A 127 5.91 0.35 -0.52
N GLY A 128 4.92 0.07 0.31
CA GLY A 128 3.87 1.02 0.62
C GLY A 128 3.12 0.68 1.89
N LEU A 129 2.31 1.64 2.30
CA LEU A 129 1.33 1.50 3.37
C LEU A 129 0.15 2.42 3.05
N SER A 130 -1.06 1.94 3.25
CA SER A 130 -2.26 2.78 3.25
C SER A 130 -3.01 2.61 4.57
N THR A 131 -3.49 3.72 5.11
CA THR A 131 -4.26 3.71 6.36
C THR A 131 -5.33 4.80 6.37
N PRO A 132 -6.57 4.48 6.81
CA PRO A 132 -7.60 5.50 7.02
C PRO A 132 -7.24 6.55 8.06
N VAL A 133 -6.37 6.24 9.01
CA VAL A 133 -5.89 7.18 10.03
C VAL A 133 -4.43 6.88 10.34
N HIS A 134 -3.53 7.69 9.81
CA HIS A 134 -2.12 7.60 10.16
C HIS A 134 -1.82 8.27 11.50
N ARG A 135 -0.93 7.67 12.31
CA ARG A 135 -0.69 8.10 13.70
C ARG A 135 -0.11 9.51 13.84
N GLN A 136 0.73 9.95 12.91
CA GLN A 136 1.37 11.28 12.95
C GLN A 136 0.52 12.33 12.24
N SER A 137 0.11 12.09 10.99
CA SER A 137 -0.68 13.06 10.22
C SER A 137 -2.12 13.17 10.73
N ARG A 138 -2.65 12.15 11.42
CA ARG A 138 -4.06 12.03 11.85
C ARG A 138 -5.06 12.06 10.69
N LEU A 139 -4.59 11.81 9.48
CA LEU A 139 -5.35 11.87 8.24
C LEU A 139 -5.30 10.52 7.51
N PRO A 140 -6.25 10.26 6.60
CA PRO A 140 -6.12 9.16 5.65
C PRO A 140 -4.88 9.38 4.80
N THR A 141 -3.98 8.40 4.79
CA THR A 141 -2.65 8.54 4.20
C THR A 141 -2.27 7.32 3.39
N ILE A 142 -1.68 7.56 2.22
CA ILE A 142 -1.03 6.53 1.38
C ILE A 142 0.46 6.87 1.29
N PHE A 143 1.32 5.92 1.63
CA PHE A 143 2.76 5.98 1.52
C PHE A 143 3.23 5.09 0.36
N VAL A 144 4.20 5.58 -0.41
CA VAL A 144 4.96 4.79 -1.37
C VAL A 144 6.44 5.12 -1.16
N TYR A 145 7.23 4.10 -0.81
CA TYR A 145 8.60 4.28 -0.35
C TYR A 145 9.58 3.35 -1.06
N ASP A 146 10.84 3.77 -1.10
CA ASP A 146 11.92 3.02 -1.71
C ASP A 146 12.26 1.81 -0.83
N GLY A 147 12.32 0.62 -1.41
CA GLY A 147 12.67 -0.64 -0.74
C GLY A 147 14.17 -0.79 -0.45
N TYR A 148 14.91 0.31 -0.35
CA TYR A 148 16.36 0.33 -0.18
C TYR A 148 16.80 1.31 0.93
N PRO A 149 17.77 0.93 1.79
CA PRO A 149 18.23 1.81 2.87
C PRO A 149 18.73 3.18 2.37
N GLY A 150 18.22 4.24 2.97
CA GLY A 150 18.52 5.63 2.60
C GLY A 150 17.74 6.17 1.40
N GLY A 151 17.03 5.32 0.66
CA GLY A 151 16.35 5.68 -0.58
C GLY A 151 17.31 5.79 -1.79
N VAL A 152 16.75 5.56 -2.97
CA VAL A 152 17.47 5.61 -4.26
C VAL A 152 16.79 6.55 -5.26
N GLY A 153 15.76 7.28 -4.84
CA GLY A 153 15.06 8.29 -5.63
C GLY A 153 13.84 7.76 -6.40
N ILE A 154 13.33 6.56 -6.11
CA ILE A 154 12.14 6.01 -6.77
C ILE A 154 10.90 6.81 -6.37
N SER A 155 10.69 7.01 -5.08
CA SER A 155 9.66 7.86 -4.51
C SER A 155 9.81 9.31 -4.94
N ARG A 156 11.04 9.81 -5.10
CA ARG A 156 11.27 11.16 -5.65
C ARG A 156 10.70 11.28 -7.05
N ARG A 157 11.00 10.30 -7.91
CA ARG A 157 10.47 10.29 -9.28
C ARG A 157 8.94 10.19 -9.30
N GLY A 158 8.36 9.41 -8.38
CA GLY A 158 6.92 9.35 -8.20
C GLY A 158 6.29 10.67 -7.76
N TYR A 159 6.96 11.42 -6.88
CA TYR A 159 6.53 12.75 -6.42
C TYR A 159 6.52 13.77 -7.56
N ASP A 160 7.62 13.84 -8.32
CA ASP A 160 7.78 14.79 -9.43
C ASP A 160 6.79 14.53 -10.58
N ALA A 161 6.42 13.27 -10.81
CA ALA A 161 5.54 12.85 -11.91
C ALA A 161 4.12 12.46 -11.46
N PHE A 162 3.72 12.83 -10.23
CA PHE A 162 2.56 12.26 -9.55
C PHE A 162 1.26 12.32 -10.36
N GLU A 163 0.90 13.45 -10.96
CA GLU A 163 -0.36 13.59 -11.70
C GLU A 163 -0.43 12.68 -12.93
N SER A 164 0.71 12.47 -13.61
CA SER A 164 0.80 11.56 -14.75
C SER A 164 0.72 10.10 -14.28
N LEU A 165 1.46 9.76 -13.21
CA LEU A 165 1.40 8.45 -12.58
C LEU A 165 -0.02 8.10 -12.11
N ALA A 166 -0.70 9.03 -11.43
CA ALA A 166 -2.08 8.85 -10.95
C ALA A 166 -3.08 8.71 -12.12
N ARG A 167 -2.91 9.49 -13.20
CA ARG A 167 -3.76 9.39 -14.40
C ARG A 167 -3.60 8.04 -15.11
N ASP A 168 -2.37 7.57 -15.26
CA ASP A 168 -2.10 6.29 -15.92
C ASP A 168 -2.56 5.11 -15.05
N THR A 169 -2.36 5.20 -13.73
CA THR A 169 -2.90 4.26 -12.75
C THR A 169 -4.42 4.17 -12.86
N LEU A 170 -5.12 5.30 -12.86
CA LEU A 170 -6.56 5.37 -13.06
C LEU A 170 -6.97 4.73 -14.40
N GLY A 171 -6.23 5.00 -15.46
CA GLY A 171 -6.42 4.40 -16.78
C GLY A 171 -6.32 2.87 -16.78
N VAL A 172 -5.31 2.30 -16.12
CA VAL A 172 -5.14 0.84 -16.01
C VAL A 172 -6.28 0.22 -15.21
N ILE A 173 -6.63 0.79 -14.06
CA ILE A 173 -7.70 0.25 -13.21
C ILE A 173 -9.04 0.29 -13.95
N THR A 174 -9.38 1.39 -14.61
CA THR A 174 -10.66 1.56 -15.31
C THR A 174 -10.79 0.70 -16.57
N ARG A 175 -9.71 0.51 -17.34
CA ARG A 175 -9.73 -0.32 -18.57
C ARG A 175 -9.64 -1.82 -18.30
N CYS A 176 -9.23 -2.23 -17.10
CA CYS A 176 -9.14 -3.64 -16.76
C CYS A 176 -10.54 -4.28 -16.76
N PRO A 177 -10.76 -5.42 -17.46
CA PRO A 177 -12.09 -6.03 -17.61
C PRO A 177 -12.59 -6.76 -16.35
N CYS A 178 -11.77 -6.89 -15.30
CA CYS A 178 -12.20 -7.55 -14.07
C CYS A 178 -13.27 -6.73 -13.32
N GLU A 179 -14.15 -7.39 -12.59
CA GLU A 179 -15.19 -6.72 -11.80
C GLU A 179 -14.64 -6.20 -10.46
N LYS A 180 -14.05 -7.10 -9.66
CA LYS A 180 -13.67 -6.81 -8.26
C LYS A 180 -12.22 -6.37 -8.05
N GLY A 181 -11.38 -6.50 -9.08
CA GLY A 181 -9.93 -6.34 -8.97
C GLY A 181 -9.16 -7.63 -9.21
N CYS A 182 -7.95 -7.52 -9.76
CA CYS A 182 -7.12 -8.68 -10.12
C CYS A 182 -5.61 -8.32 -10.07
N PRO A 183 -4.70 -9.30 -10.24
CA PRO A 183 -3.24 -9.07 -10.32
C PRO A 183 -2.80 -8.03 -11.36
N ALA A 184 -3.59 -7.81 -12.41
CA ALA A 184 -3.25 -6.86 -13.46
C ALA A 184 -3.64 -5.41 -13.15
N CYS A 185 -4.38 -5.12 -12.06
CA CYS A 185 -4.83 -3.76 -11.76
C CYS A 185 -4.61 -3.30 -10.31
N ILE A 186 -5.11 -4.03 -9.31
CA ILE A 186 -5.15 -3.54 -7.91
C ILE A 186 -4.62 -4.55 -6.89
N GLN A 187 -4.15 -5.71 -7.30
CA GLN A 187 -3.50 -6.65 -6.38
C GLN A 187 -1.97 -6.50 -6.45
N SER A 188 -1.32 -6.71 -5.31
CA SER A 188 0.13 -6.71 -5.16
C SER A 188 0.60 -8.08 -4.68
N PRO A 189 1.63 -8.68 -5.32
CA PRO A 189 2.21 -9.94 -4.84
C PRO A 189 2.97 -9.77 -3.51
N LYS A 190 3.36 -8.53 -3.17
CA LYS A 190 4.07 -8.17 -1.93
C LYS A 190 3.15 -7.66 -0.81
N CYS A 191 1.83 -7.74 -0.98
CA CYS A 191 0.90 -7.26 0.05
C CYS A 191 0.98 -8.13 1.32
N GLY A 192 1.47 -7.56 2.43
CA GLY A 192 1.49 -8.20 3.75
C GLY A 192 0.09 -8.46 4.34
N ASN A 193 -0.91 -7.73 3.84
CA ASN A 193 -2.33 -7.84 4.21
C ASN A 193 -3.15 -8.70 3.22
N TRP A 194 -2.49 -9.61 2.50
CA TRP A 194 -3.13 -10.64 1.67
C TRP A 194 -4.05 -10.14 0.55
N ASN A 195 -3.92 -8.88 0.12
CA ASN A 195 -4.81 -8.23 -0.84
C ASN A 195 -6.26 -8.09 -0.34
N GLU A 196 -6.46 -7.88 0.97
CA GLU A 196 -7.79 -7.70 1.57
C GLU A 196 -7.79 -6.68 2.72
N PRO A 197 -8.70 -5.69 2.73
CA PRO A 197 -9.70 -5.38 1.71
C PRO A 197 -9.10 -4.67 0.50
N LEU A 198 -9.73 -4.80 -0.68
CA LEU A 198 -9.43 -4.03 -1.88
C LEU A 198 -10.73 -3.59 -2.55
N SER A 199 -10.82 -2.32 -2.93
CA SER A 199 -11.97 -1.77 -3.65
C SER A 199 -11.55 -1.13 -4.97
N LYS A 200 -11.87 -1.78 -6.08
CA LYS A 200 -11.60 -1.26 -7.43
C LYS A 200 -12.31 0.08 -7.67
N GLU A 201 -13.60 0.13 -7.39
CA GLU A 201 -14.42 1.34 -7.55
C GLU A 201 -13.99 2.46 -6.59
N GLY A 202 -13.61 2.08 -5.37
CA GLY A 202 -13.03 2.98 -4.39
C GLY A 202 -11.74 3.64 -4.87
N ALA A 203 -10.80 2.85 -5.39
CA ALA A 203 -9.56 3.36 -5.96
C ALA A 203 -9.79 4.30 -7.15
N VAL A 204 -10.75 3.98 -8.04
CA VAL A 204 -11.14 4.86 -9.14
C VAL A 204 -11.67 6.19 -8.62
N SER A 205 -12.55 6.15 -7.62
CA SER A 205 -13.15 7.36 -7.02
C SER A 205 -12.09 8.23 -6.33
N LEU A 206 -11.16 7.59 -5.61
CA LEU A 206 -10.04 8.24 -4.96
C LEU A 206 -9.07 8.89 -5.94
N LEU A 207 -8.64 8.18 -6.99
CA LEU A 207 -7.72 8.74 -7.99
C LEU A 207 -8.38 9.90 -8.77
N ARG A 208 -9.67 9.80 -9.08
CA ARG A 208 -10.44 10.91 -9.65
C ARG A 208 -10.49 12.12 -8.72
N TYR A 209 -10.67 11.90 -7.42
CA TYR A 209 -10.67 12.96 -6.42
C TYR A 209 -9.29 13.62 -6.34
N LEU A 210 -8.20 12.85 -6.28
CA LEU A 210 -6.83 13.40 -6.25
C LEU A 210 -6.46 14.18 -7.51
N LEU A 211 -7.02 13.80 -8.67
CA LEU A 211 -6.83 14.47 -9.96
C LEU A 211 -7.81 15.63 -10.21
N GLY A 212 -8.70 15.95 -9.26
CA GLY A 212 -9.70 17.02 -9.41
C GLY A 212 -10.79 16.73 -10.44
N GLN A 213 -10.95 15.47 -10.87
CA GLN A 213 -11.99 15.04 -11.81
C GLN A 213 -13.36 14.88 -11.14
N THR A 214 -13.38 14.85 -9.81
CA THR A 214 -14.58 14.92 -8.98
C THR A 214 -14.26 15.65 -7.69
N SER A 215 -15.25 16.31 -7.09
CA SER A 215 -15.16 16.92 -5.75
C SER A 215 -15.78 16.03 -4.66
N ARG A 216 -16.41 14.91 -5.03
CA ARG A 216 -17.01 13.98 -4.06
C ARG A 216 -15.90 13.25 -3.31
N TYR A 217 -15.89 13.39 -1.98
CA TYR A 217 -14.92 12.70 -1.12
C TYR A 217 -15.03 11.17 -1.31
N PRO A 218 -13.90 10.44 -1.41
CA PRO A 218 -13.89 9.03 -1.82
C PRO A 218 -14.19 8.05 -0.66
N THR A 219 -15.29 8.26 0.08
CA THR A 219 -15.72 7.39 1.20
C THR A 219 -16.52 6.14 0.78
N LEU A 220 -16.82 6.02 -0.52
CA LEU A 220 -17.87 5.16 -1.12
C LEU A 220 -19.26 5.48 -0.56
#